data_AF-A0A255TRK5-F1
#
_entry.id   AF-A0A255TRK5-F1
#
_cell.length_a   1.000
_cell.length_b   1.000
_cell.length_c   1.000
_cell.angle_alpha   90.00
_cell.angle_beta   90.00
_cell.angle_gamma   90.00
#
_symmetry.space_group_name_H-M   'P 1'
#
loop_
_entity.id
_entity.type
_entity.pdbx_description
1 polymer ?
#
loop_
_entity_poly.entity_id
_entity_poly.type
_entity_poly.pdbx_seq_one_letter_code
_entity_poly.pdbx_strand_id
1 'polypeptide(L)'
;MRPIHHKKDDRSDALLFLGLLSYWIVNTIRYKLKQTGETCFWTEIVRRLSTQKAVTTEATNALGEEVYMRLCSEPNKSADDIYERLKYKKMPFRKIRIEKSL
;
A
#
# COMPACT_ATOMS: atom_id res chain seq x y z
N MET A 1 41.05 11.10 10.85
CA MET A 1 39.83 10.73 11.59
C MET A 1 39.93 9.26 11.96
N ARG A 2 40.05 8.94 13.26
CA ARG A 2 40.18 7.55 13.70
C ARG A 2 38.83 6.83 13.55
N PRO A 3 38.79 5.57 13.08
CA PRO A 3 37.54 4.83 12.89
C PRO A 3 36.96 4.47 14.26
N ILE A 4 35.75 4.96 14.54
CA ILE A 4 35.02 4.62 15.78
C ILE A 4 34.21 3.36 15.47
N HIS A 5 34.62 2.24 16.06
CA HIS A 5 34.03 0.92 15.87
C HIS A 5 32.57 0.83 16.38
N HIS A 6 31.76 0.12 15.59
CA HIS A 6 30.56 -0.65 15.91
C HIS A 6 29.46 -0.01 16.78
N LYS A 7 28.56 0.73 16.11
CA LYS A 7 27.15 0.82 16.51
C LYS A 7 26.29 0.11 15.46
N LYS A 8 26.04 -1.20 15.65
CA LYS A 8 25.04 -2.03 14.94
C LYS A 8 24.85 -1.66 13.45
N ASP A 9 25.84 -2.01 12.64
CA ASP A 9 25.84 -1.80 11.18
C ASP A 9 24.58 -2.41 10.51
N ASP A 10 24.17 -3.61 10.94
CA ASP A 10 23.04 -4.36 10.35
C ASP A 10 21.70 -3.60 10.32
N ARG A 11 21.42 -2.74 11.32
CA ARG A 11 20.14 -2.01 11.37
C ARG A 11 20.15 -0.79 10.44
N SER A 12 21.33 -0.21 10.21
CA SER A 12 21.51 0.92 9.30
C SER A 12 21.32 0.48 7.85
N ASP A 13 21.83 -0.70 7.50
CA ASP A 13 21.67 -1.27 6.15
C ASP A 13 20.20 -1.55 5.81
N ALA A 14 19.44 -2.13 6.75
CA ALA A 14 18.01 -2.36 6.56
C ALA A 14 17.24 -1.05 6.34
N LEU A 15 17.56 0.00 7.10
CA LEU A 15 16.91 1.31 6.95
C LEU A 15 17.26 1.96 5.60
N LEU A 16 18.54 1.91 5.20
CA LEU A 16 19.00 2.40 3.91
C LEU A 16 18.33 1.65 2.76
N PHE A 17 18.21 0.32 2.87
CA PHE A 17 17.53 -0.52 1.92
C PHE A 17 16.04 -0.15 1.79
N LEU A 18 15.34 0.00 2.92
CA LEU A 18 13.93 0.42 2.94
C LEU A 18 13.74 1.83 2.35
N GLY A 19 14.67 2.75 2.62
CA GLY A 19 14.67 4.09 2.04
C GLY A 19 14.83 4.07 0.52
N LEU A 20 15.81 3.31 0.02
CA LEU A 20 16.04 3.14 -1.42
C LEU A 20 14.84 2.47 -2.10
N LEU A 21 14.31 1.40 -1.51
CA LEU A 21 13.13 0.71 -2.03
C LEU A 21 11.92 1.64 -2.10
N SER A 22 11.70 2.44 -1.05
CA SER A 22 10.61 3.43 -1.01
C SER A 22 10.77 4.46 -2.12
N TYR A 23 11.98 5.00 -2.32
CA TYR A 23 12.26 5.93 -3.42
C TYR A 23 11.97 5.30 -4.78
N TRP A 24 12.43 4.06 -5.00
CA TRP A 24 12.19 3.32 -6.25
C TRP A 24 10.70 3.13 -6.54
N ILE A 25 9.91 2.72 -5.55
CA ILE A 25 8.47 2.52 -5.71
C ILE A 25 7.79 3.85 -6.07
N VAL A 26 8.05 4.91 -5.31
CA VAL A 26 7.46 6.24 -5.54
C VAL A 26 7.84 6.77 -6.92
N ASN A 27 9.11 6.68 -7.28
CA ASN A 27 9.61 7.18 -8.56
C ASN A 27 9.05 6.38 -9.73
N THR A 28 8.95 5.06 -9.61
CA THR A 28 8.39 4.19 -10.65
C THR A 28 6.91 4.50 -10.91
N ILE A 29 6.10 4.65 -9.86
CA ILE A 29 4.68 5.00 -10.00
C ILE A 29 4.52 6.37 -10.68
N ARG A 30 5.26 7.37 -10.22
CA ARG A 30 5.22 8.72 -10.80
C ARG A 30 5.68 8.74 -12.25
N TYR A 31 6.74 8.00 -12.57
CA TYR A 31 7.25 7.90 -13.93
C TYR A 31 6.23 7.27 -14.87
N LYS A 32 5.59 6.17 -14.45
CA LYS A 32 4.51 5.53 -15.23
C LYS A 32 3.31 6.45 -15.42
N LEU A 33 2.88 7.16 -14.39
CA LEU A 33 1.79 8.14 -14.51
C LEU A 33 2.15 9.28 -15.47
N LYS A 34 3.39 9.78 -15.40
CA LYS A 34 3.87 10.83 -16.31
C LYS A 34 3.85 10.39 -17.78
N GLN A 35 4.14 9.12 -18.08
CA GLN A 35 4.03 8.57 -19.43
C GLN A 35 2.58 8.60 -19.97
N THR A 36 1.58 8.59 -19.08
CA THR A 36 0.17 8.70 -19.46
C THR A 36 -0.34 10.14 -19.53
N GLY A 37 0.54 11.13 -19.34
CA GLY A 37 0.20 12.57 -19.34
C GLY A 37 -0.19 13.13 -17.97
N GLU A 38 -0.24 12.31 -16.92
CA GLU A 38 -0.59 12.73 -15.57
C GLU A 38 0.66 13.20 -14.80
N THR A 39 0.74 14.51 -14.52
CA THR A 39 1.84 15.11 -13.75
C THR A 39 1.35 15.62 -12.40
N CYS A 40 1.11 14.70 -11.46
CA CYS A 40 0.73 15.05 -10.09
C CYS A 40 1.86 14.79 -9.08
N PHE A 41 1.80 15.51 -7.95
CA PHE A 41 2.71 15.29 -6.83
C PHE A 41 2.38 13.98 -6.11
N TRP A 42 3.37 13.38 -5.44
CA TRP A 42 3.16 12.15 -4.68
C TRP A 42 2.05 12.27 -3.63
N THR A 43 1.97 13.43 -2.97
CA THR A 43 0.92 13.74 -1.99
C THR A 43 -0.48 13.66 -2.59
N GLU A 44 -0.64 14.08 -3.85
CA GLU A 44 -1.91 14.03 -4.56
C GLU A 44 -2.29 12.60 -4.95
N ILE A 45 -1.31 11.80 -5.41
CA ILE A 45 -1.51 10.37 -5.68
C ILE A 45 -2.01 9.65 -4.41
N VAL A 46 -1.32 9.88 -3.29
CA VAL A 46 -1.70 9.31 -1.99
C VAL A 46 -3.08 9.80 -1.57
N ARG A 47 -3.38 11.09 -1.72
CA ARG A 47 -4.70 11.66 -1.40
C ARG A 47 -5.82 10.97 -2.17
N ARG A 48 -5.66 10.82 -3.49
CA ARG A 48 -6.65 10.16 -4.38
C ARG A 48 -6.84 8.68 -3.99
N LEU A 49 -5.75 7.93 -3.85
CA LEU A 49 -5.81 6.50 -3.50
C LEU A 49 -6.30 6.25 -2.07
N SER A 50 -6.05 7.17 -1.14
CA SER A 50 -6.50 7.06 0.25
C SER A 50 -8.02 7.02 0.42
N THR A 51 -8.77 7.41 -0.61
CA THR A 51 -10.24 7.34 -0.61
C THR A 51 -10.76 5.90 -0.66
N GLN A 52 -9.97 4.96 -1.16
CA GLN A 52 -10.26 3.53 -1.12
C GLN A 52 -9.77 2.94 0.21
N LYS A 53 -10.63 2.19 0.91
CA LYS A 53 -10.32 1.65 2.24
C LYS A 53 -10.37 0.13 2.26
N ALA A 54 -9.49 -0.46 3.06
CA ALA A 54 -9.58 -1.86 3.48
C ALA A 54 -10.24 -1.90 4.85
N VAL A 55 -11.39 -2.57 4.96
CA VAL A 55 -12.17 -2.72 6.19
C VAL A 55 -12.07 -4.16 6.64
N THR A 56 -11.69 -4.36 7.90
CA THR A 56 -11.76 -5.67 8.55
C THR A 56 -12.93 -5.66 9.52
N THR A 57 -13.86 -6.58 9.32
CA THR A 57 -15.03 -6.79 10.18
C THR A 57 -14.84 -8.08 10.95
N GLU A 58 -15.01 -8.00 12.26
CA GLU A 58 -15.05 -9.13 13.18
C GLU A 58 -16.50 -9.31 13.63
N ALA A 59 -17.01 -10.54 13.54
CA ALA A 59 -18.38 -10.85 13.94
C ALA A 59 -18.49 -12.29 14.44
N THR A 60 -19.36 -12.52 15.41
CA THR A 60 -19.72 -13.88 15.86
C THR A 60 -20.93 -14.37 15.07
N ASN A 61 -20.80 -15.52 14.40
CA ASN A 61 -21.90 -16.13 13.68
C ASN A 61 -22.92 -16.75 14.65
N ALA A 62 -24.11 -17.11 14.15
CA ALA A 62 -25.16 -17.79 14.93
C ALA A 62 -24.72 -19.12 15.57
N LEU A 63 -23.64 -19.72 15.06
CA LEU A 63 -22.99 -20.94 15.59
C LEU A 63 -21.96 -20.66 16.72
N GLY A 64 -21.76 -19.39 17.11
CA GLY A 64 -20.78 -19.00 18.12
C GLY A 64 -19.34 -18.83 17.58
N GLU A 65 -19.12 -18.99 16.28
CA GLU A 65 -17.80 -18.88 15.65
C GLU A 65 -17.40 -17.41 15.42
N GLU A 66 -16.16 -17.03 15.77
CA GLU A 66 -15.56 -15.75 15.39
C GLU A 66 -15.16 -15.75 13.91
N VAL A 67 -15.73 -14.84 13.13
CA VAL A 67 -15.45 -14.67 11.71
C VAL A 67 -14.78 -13.32 11.48
N TYR A 68 -13.58 -13.36 10.90
CA TYR A 68 -12.89 -12.17 10.40
C TYR A 68 -13.07 -12.07 8.89
N MET A 69 -13.61 -10.96 8.43
CA MET A 69 -13.78 -10.67 7.00
C MET A 69 -13.04 -9.39 6.66
N ARG A 70 -12.26 -9.42 5.58
CA ARG A 70 -11.63 -8.21 5.04
C ARG A 70 -12.20 -7.91 3.67
N LEU A 71 -12.71 -6.69 3.53
CA LEU A 71 -13.30 -6.13 2.33
C LEU A 71 -12.51 -4.89 1.90
N CYS A 72 -12.31 -4.71 0.60
CA CYS A 72 -11.83 -3.45 0.06
C CYS A 72 -13.02 -2.68 -0.52
N SER A 73 -13.11 -1.38 -0.26
CA SER A 73 -14.13 -0.54 -0.88
C SER A 73 -13.86 -0.38 -2.37
N GLU A 74 -14.89 -0.05 -3.14
CA GLU A 74 -14.71 0.35 -4.53
C GLU A 74 -13.97 1.70 -4.60
N PRO A 75 -13.09 1.90 -5.60
CA PRO A 75 -12.44 3.19 -5.80
C PRO A 75 -13.45 4.21 -6.32
N ASN A 76 -13.34 5.45 -5.89
CA ASN A 76 -14.05 6.56 -6.55
C ASN A 76 -13.41 6.84 -7.93
N LYS A 77 -14.05 7.70 -8.74
CA LYS A 77 -13.54 8.09 -10.07
C LYS A 77 -12.09 8.55 -10.06
N SER A 78 -11.67 9.24 -9.00
CA SER A 78 -10.31 9.75 -8.88
C SER A 78 -9.27 8.66 -8.61
N ALA A 79 -9.57 7.68 -7.76
CA ALA A 79 -8.69 6.53 -7.57
C ALA A 79 -8.72 5.59 -8.80
N ASP A 80 -9.90 5.43 -9.40
CA ASP A 80 -10.11 4.57 -10.56
C ASP A 80 -9.28 5.02 -11.78
N ASP A 81 -9.26 6.32 -12.04
CA ASP A 81 -8.49 6.97 -13.09
C ASP A 81 -6.96 6.72 -12.98
N ILE A 82 -6.43 6.57 -11.74
CA ILE A 82 -5.05 6.16 -11.50
C ILE A 82 -4.85 4.68 -11.85
N TYR A 83 -5.77 3.81 -11.42
CA TYR A 83 -5.67 2.38 -11.71
C TYR A 83 -5.75 2.09 -13.20
N GLU A 84 -6.62 2.78 -13.94
CA GLU A 84 -6.75 2.62 -15.40
C GLU A 84 -5.49 3.07 -16.14
N ARG A 85 -4.92 4.23 -15.79
CA ARG A 85 -3.63 4.70 -16.36
C ARG A 85 -2.49 3.71 -16.11
N LEU A 86 -2.41 3.18 -14.90
CA LEU A 86 -1.38 2.22 -14.51
C LEU A 86 -1.68 0.79 -14.99
N LYS A 87 -2.86 0.54 -15.59
CA LYS A 87 -3.36 -0.77 -16.01
C LYS A 87 -3.36 -1.78 -14.85
N TYR A 88 -3.74 -1.32 -13.66
CA TYR A 88 -3.82 -2.14 -12.45
C TYR A 88 -5.26 -2.58 -12.19
N LYS A 89 -5.40 -3.70 -11.45
CA LYS A 89 -6.70 -4.13 -10.94
C LYS A 89 -7.19 -3.07 -9.93
N LYS A 90 -8.43 -2.61 -10.11
CA LYS A 90 -9.11 -1.60 -9.28
C LYS A 90 -9.21 -1.98 -7.80
N MET A 91 -9.18 -3.27 -7.51
CA MET A 91 -9.24 -3.80 -6.15
C MET A 91 -8.18 -4.88 -5.96
N PRO A 92 -7.35 -4.79 -4.92
CA PRO A 92 -6.36 -5.83 -4.62
C PRO A 92 -7.01 -7.13 -4.14
N PHE A 93 -8.16 -7.03 -3.47
CA PHE A 93 -8.97 -8.16 -3.01
C PHE A 93 -10.45 -7.74 -2.91
N ARG A 94 -11.38 -8.70 -3.10
CA ARG A 94 -12.83 -8.46 -2.92
C ARG A 94 -13.23 -8.77 -1.47
N LYS A 95 -13.41 -10.04 -1.13
CA LYS A 95 -13.77 -10.49 0.22
C LYS A 95 -12.90 -11.67 0.57
N ILE A 96 -12.15 -11.55 1.67
CA ILE A 96 -11.29 -12.63 2.17
C ILE A 96 -11.74 -12.94 3.60
N ARG A 97 -11.98 -14.23 3.91
CA ARG A 97 -12.07 -14.70 5.29
C ARG A 97 -10.65 -14.78 5.84
N ILE A 98 -10.38 -14.07 6.92
CA ILE A 98 -9.08 -14.11 7.59
C ILE A 98 -9.18 -15.13 8.71
N GLU A 99 -8.19 -16.02 8.79
CA GLU A 99 -7.97 -16.83 10.00
C GLU A 99 -7.25 -15.97 11.03
N LYS A 100 -7.67 -16.08 12.30
CA LYS A 100 -7.01 -15.37 13.40
C LYS A 100 -5.55 -15.83 13.44
N SER A 101 -4.60 -14.94 13.14
CA SER A 101 -3.20 -15.22 13.39
C SER A 101 -2.98 -15.19 14.90
N LEU A 102 -2.58 -16.34 15.46
CA LEU A 102 -2.15 -16.53 16.85
C LEU A 102 -1.08 -15.51 17.26
#